data_AF-A0A5N4DZS9-F1
#
_entry.id   AF-A0A5N4DZS9-F1
#
_cell.length_a   1.000
_cell.length_b   1.000
_cell.length_c   1.000
_cell.angle_alpha   90.00
_cell.angle_beta   90.00
_cell.angle_gamma   90.00
#
_symmetry.space_group_name_H-M   'P 1'
#
loop_
_entity.id
_entity.type
_entity.pdbx_description
1 polymer ?
#
loop_
_entity_poly.entity_id
_entity_poly.type
_entity_poly.pdbx_seq_one_letter_code
_entity_poly.pdbx_strand_id
1 'polypeptide(L)'
;MVLKRCRPCFSLLACAFGPASPNAPATARLTNPADLTKFRKGKEQLLEKQVAQLAAAYINVVVVWGEIDEKTLTHADKYGIMVIQVNSRREMVYLSAVLGTPLMPYLLPPLEPGKCQRVYGQELVQGLAVVFEWECPGTPALTLVLRGATTEGLRGAEQAAYHGIDAYFQLCQDPRLLPGAGATEMALAKMLRERGTKLGGPSGPTFLAFAQALQSLPETLAENAGLGVSEVMAEMNGAHQAGNFLTGVGVEGIINVAQEEVWDILIAKAQGLRTVADVVLQLLTVDEIVVAKKSPTHQQGLNPDPKKAKEQASPIGKKSPWGQ
;
A
#
# COMPACT_ATOMS: atom_id res chain seq x y z
N MET A 1 19.98 23.49 -7.05
CA MET A 1 20.75 24.25 -6.04
C MET A 1 21.25 23.24 -5.00
N VAL A 2 22.56 23.02 -4.88
CA VAL A 2 23.13 22.09 -3.87
C VAL A 2 23.56 22.93 -2.67
N LEU A 3 22.98 22.67 -1.50
CA LEU A 3 23.41 23.33 -0.26
C LEU A 3 24.82 22.85 0.12
N LYS A 4 25.84 23.68 -0.13
CA LYS A 4 27.24 23.45 0.27
C LYS A 4 27.49 23.77 1.75
N ARG A 5 26.66 23.27 2.68
CA ARG A 5 26.93 23.33 4.13
C ARG A 5 27.11 21.93 4.69
N CYS A 6 28.14 21.74 5.51
CA CYS A 6 28.67 20.43 5.90
C CYS A 6 27.71 19.54 6.72
N ARG A 7 26.61 20.05 7.30
CA ARG A 7 25.55 19.26 7.95
C ARG A 7 24.23 20.08 7.98
N PRO A 8 23.30 19.88 7.04
CA PRO A 8 21.97 20.49 7.10
C PRO A 8 21.17 20.00 8.32
N CYS A 9 20.65 20.95 9.10
CA CYS A 9 19.62 20.73 10.12
C CYS A 9 18.25 21.04 9.52
N PHE A 10 17.23 20.25 9.84
CA PHE A 10 15.89 20.42 9.30
C PHE A 10 14.78 20.47 10.34
N SER A 11 13.66 21.03 9.90
CA SER A 11 12.39 21.02 10.61
C SER A 11 11.30 20.50 9.70
N LEU A 12 10.44 19.65 10.24
CA LEU A 12 9.27 19.12 9.54
C LEU A 12 8.02 19.82 10.05
N LEU A 13 7.25 20.44 9.15
CA LEU A 13 6.05 21.20 9.48
C LEU A 13 4.82 20.55 8.86
N ALA A 14 3.83 20.27 9.70
CA ALA A 14 2.50 19.82 9.27
C ALA A 14 1.56 20.97 8.89
N CYS A 15 1.90 22.22 9.24
CA CYS A 15 1.12 23.40 8.89
C CYS A 15 1.56 24.01 7.55
N ALA A 16 0.75 24.94 7.04
CA ALA A 16 1.16 25.83 5.95
C ALA A 16 2.36 26.69 6.37
N PHE A 17 3.23 26.99 5.41
CA PHE A 17 4.36 27.90 5.60
C PHE A 17 3.91 29.32 5.27
N GLY A 18 3.21 29.93 6.21
CA GLY A 18 2.58 31.23 5.98
C GLY A 18 1.61 31.63 7.10
N PRO A 19 0.71 32.58 6.83
CA PRO A 19 -0.24 33.05 7.83
C PRO A 19 -1.12 31.89 8.30
N ALA A 20 -1.31 31.78 9.62
CA ALA A 20 -2.20 30.78 10.18
C ALA A 20 -3.61 30.91 9.59
N SER A 21 -4.09 29.83 8.96
CA SER A 21 -5.47 29.66 8.54
C SER A 21 -6.23 28.92 9.65
N PRO A 22 -7.03 29.61 10.48
CA PRO A 22 -7.82 28.93 11.49
C PRO A 22 -8.90 28.07 10.81
N ASN A 23 -9.09 26.84 11.30
CA ASN A 23 -10.14 25.95 10.81
C ASN A 23 -11.55 26.47 11.13
N ALA A 24 -11.67 27.34 12.14
CA ALA A 24 -12.91 28.04 12.48
C ALA A 24 -12.92 29.44 11.86
N PRO A 25 -14.06 29.91 11.32
CA PRO A 25 -14.16 31.25 10.76
C PRO A 25 -13.99 32.30 11.87
N ALA A 26 -12.79 32.88 11.96
CA ALA A 26 -12.48 33.99 12.84
C ALA A 26 -12.63 35.30 12.07
N THR A 27 -13.69 36.07 12.36
CA THR A 27 -13.90 37.39 11.75
C THR A 27 -13.31 38.48 12.63
N ALA A 28 -12.20 39.07 12.17
CA ALA A 28 -11.66 40.27 12.80
C ALA A 28 -12.56 41.48 12.50
N ARG A 29 -13.15 42.09 13.54
CA ARG A 29 -13.90 43.34 13.40
C ARG A 29 -12.94 44.52 13.45
N LEU A 30 -12.79 45.20 12.32
CA LEU A 30 -11.92 46.38 12.18
C LEU A 30 -12.78 47.59 11.83
N THR A 31 -12.83 48.57 12.73
CA THR A 31 -13.73 49.73 12.62
C THR A 31 -13.02 50.95 12.00
N ASN A 32 -11.70 51.03 12.10
CA ASN A 32 -10.90 52.17 11.63
C ASN A 32 -9.90 51.74 10.55
N PRO A 33 -9.70 52.52 9.46
CA PRO A 33 -8.65 52.26 8.47
C PRO A 33 -7.24 52.18 9.07
N ALA A 34 -6.95 52.91 10.16
CA ALA A 34 -5.67 52.81 10.85
C ALA A 34 -5.43 51.41 11.43
N ASP A 35 -6.48 50.73 11.91
CA ASP A 35 -6.37 49.41 12.52
C ASP A 35 -6.14 48.31 11.49
N LEU A 36 -6.64 48.47 10.27
CA LEU A 36 -6.32 47.59 9.13
C LEU A 36 -4.82 47.58 8.84
N THR A 37 -4.18 48.75 8.81
CA THR A 37 -2.75 48.84 8.55
C THR A 37 -1.90 48.25 9.68
N LYS A 38 -2.30 48.47 10.94
CA LYS A 38 -1.66 47.86 12.11
C LYS A 38 -1.79 46.34 12.09
N PHE A 39 -2.97 45.82 11.76
CA PHE A 39 -3.20 44.37 11.67
C PHE A 39 -2.33 43.72 10.59
N ARG A 40 -2.24 44.33 9.41
CA ARG A 40 -1.39 43.85 8.32
C ARG A 40 0.10 43.83 8.73
N LYS A 41 0.59 44.95 9.29
CA LYS A 41 1.96 45.05 9.79
C LYS A 41 2.25 44.05 10.91
N GLY A 42 1.29 43.85 11.82
CA GLY A 42 1.41 42.89 12.91
C GLY A 42 1.53 41.44 12.43
N LYS A 43 0.76 41.05 11.40
CA LYS A 43 0.88 39.72 10.78
C LYS A 43 2.23 39.53 10.09
N GLU A 44 2.69 40.52 9.34
CA GLU A 44 4.00 40.48 8.66
C GLU A 44 5.14 40.38 9.69
N GLN A 45 5.11 41.18 10.76
CA GLN A 45 6.08 41.09 11.86
C GLN A 45 6.03 39.76 12.62
N LEU A 46 4.86 39.15 12.77
CA LEU A 46 4.73 37.83 13.41
C LEU A 46 5.42 36.75 12.57
N LEU A 47 5.19 36.76 11.25
CA LEU A 47 5.83 35.82 10.32
C LEU A 47 7.35 36.02 10.30
N GLU A 48 7.81 37.27 10.25
CA GLU A 48 9.24 37.59 10.34
C GLU A 48 9.86 37.06 11.65
N LYS A 49 9.17 37.21 12.78
CA LYS A 49 9.62 36.67 14.07
C LYS A 49 9.69 35.14 14.06
N GLN A 50 8.69 34.45 13.50
CA GLN A 50 8.68 33.00 13.41
C GLN A 50 9.81 32.47 12.52
N VAL A 51 10.05 33.10 11.37
CA VAL A 51 11.18 32.73 10.49
C VAL A 51 12.51 33.04 11.17
N ALA A 52 12.62 34.17 11.89
CA ALA A 52 13.82 34.50 12.67
C ALA A 52 14.07 33.48 13.80
N GLN A 53 13.03 32.93 14.43
CA GLN A 53 13.16 31.85 15.42
C GLN A 53 13.71 30.56 14.79
N LEU A 54 13.28 30.22 13.57
CA LEU A 54 13.85 29.08 12.83
C LEU A 54 15.32 29.29 12.49
N ALA A 55 15.68 30.51 12.06
CA ALA A 55 17.06 30.88 11.79
C ALA A 55 17.94 30.84 13.06
N ALA A 56 17.41 31.29 14.20
CA ALA A 56 18.10 31.23 15.50
C ALA A 56 18.34 29.79 15.98
N ALA A 57 17.47 28.85 15.59
CA ALA A 57 17.64 27.42 15.82
C ALA A 57 18.59 26.72 14.83
N TYR A 58 19.27 27.48 13.95
CA TYR A 58 20.19 26.97 12.92
C TYR A 58 19.55 25.95 11.96
N ILE A 59 18.26 26.14 11.64
CA ILE A 59 17.54 25.29 10.69
C ILE A 59 17.81 25.80 9.27
N ASN A 60 18.31 24.91 8.41
CA ASN A 60 18.68 25.25 7.03
C ASN A 60 17.62 24.78 6.02
N VAL A 61 16.87 23.72 6.35
CA VAL A 61 15.87 23.11 5.47
C VAL A 61 14.56 22.94 6.22
N VAL A 62 13.47 23.41 5.63
CA VAL A 62 12.12 23.27 6.19
C VAL A 62 11.28 22.48 5.20
N VAL A 63 10.73 21.35 5.66
CA VAL A 63 9.83 20.51 4.84
C VAL A 63 8.40 20.73 5.32
N VAL A 64 7.49 21.01 4.39
CA VAL A 64 6.14 21.54 4.67
C VAL A 64 5.09 20.69 3.94
N TRP A 65 4.06 20.25 4.67
CA TRP A 65 2.93 19.52 4.08
C TRP A 65 1.76 20.40 3.61
N GLY A 66 1.78 21.70 3.94
CA GLY A 66 0.78 22.69 3.55
C GLY A 66 1.22 23.64 2.44
N GLU A 67 0.36 24.62 2.17
CA GLU A 67 0.63 25.69 1.21
C GLU A 67 1.79 26.59 1.66
N ILE A 68 2.51 27.15 0.70
CA ILE A 68 3.62 28.08 0.92
C ILE A 68 3.18 29.47 0.50
N ASP A 69 3.32 30.43 1.41
CA ASP A 69 3.09 31.85 1.13
C ASP A 69 4.37 32.51 0.58
N GLU A 70 4.24 33.22 -0.54
CA GLU A 70 5.37 33.84 -1.27
C GLU A 70 6.12 34.89 -0.44
N LYS A 71 5.41 35.65 0.38
CA LYS A 71 6.06 36.65 1.25
C LYS A 71 6.93 35.95 2.30
N THR A 72 6.37 34.93 2.93
CA THR A 72 7.07 34.13 3.94
C THR A 72 8.30 33.42 3.33
N LEU A 73 8.18 32.93 2.10
CA LEU A 73 9.30 32.37 1.33
C LEU A 73 10.40 33.42 1.08
N THR A 74 10.04 34.64 0.69
CA THR A 74 11.00 35.74 0.50
C THR A 74 11.73 36.08 1.80
N HIS A 75 11.07 35.99 2.95
CA HIS A 75 11.73 36.15 4.25
C HIS A 75 12.66 34.99 4.57
N ALA A 76 12.26 33.75 4.28
CA ALA A 76 13.11 32.57 4.47
C ALA A 76 14.39 32.62 3.61
N ASP A 77 14.29 33.11 2.38
CA ASP A 77 15.43 33.26 1.46
C ASP A 77 16.49 34.25 1.99
N LYS A 78 16.07 35.36 2.63
CA LYS A 78 16.98 36.30 3.29
C LYS A 78 17.82 35.65 4.39
N TYR A 79 17.30 34.63 5.05
CA TYR A 79 18.01 33.86 6.07
C TYR A 79 18.74 32.63 5.51
N GLY A 80 18.62 32.36 4.20
CA GLY A 80 19.21 31.21 3.54
C GLY A 80 18.55 29.88 3.92
N ILE A 81 17.26 29.89 4.23
CA ILE A 81 16.47 28.69 4.58
C ILE A 81 15.81 28.15 3.31
N MET A 82 16.08 26.88 2.98
CA MET A 82 15.43 26.19 1.87
C MET A 82 14.09 25.61 2.32
N VAL A 83 13.01 25.95 1.61
CA VAL A 83 11.68 25.42 1.89
C VAL A 83 11.30 24.38 0.84
N ILE A 84 10.88 23.20 1.27
CA ILE A 84 10.45 22.09 0.41
C ILE A 84 8.98 21.80 0.69
N GLN A 85 8.14 21.82 -0.34
CA GLN A 85 6.75 21.40 -0.25
C GLN A 85 6.63 19.90 -0.53
N VAL A 86 5.89 19.20 0.31
CA VAL A 86 5.59 17.77 0.17
C VAL A 86 4.08 17.58 0.11
N ASN A 87 3.58 16.88 -0.90
CA ASN A 87 2.14 16.63 -1.06
C ASN A 87 1.67 15.43 -0.22
N SER A 88 2.54 14.45 0.00
CA SER A 88 2.19 13.20 0.66
C SER A 88 2.43 13.25 2.16
N ARG A 89 1.36 13.03 2.95
CA ARG A 89 1.48 12.88 4.41
C ARG A 89 2.36 11.67 4.79
N ARG A 90 2.37 10.62 3.96
CA ARG A 90 3.18 9.41 4.22
C ARG A 90 4.66 9.72 4.20
N GLU A 91 5.11 10.55 3.25
CA GLU A 91 6.50 10.99 3.14
C GLU A 91 6.93 11.81 4.35
N MET A 92 6.06 12.66 4.89
CA MET A 92 6.35 13.43 6.10
C MET A 92 6.55 12.53 7.33
N VAL A 93 5.68 11.54 7.50
CA VAL A 93 5.81 10.57 8.60
C VAL A 93 7.08 9.73 8.42
N TYR A 94 7.37 9.32 7.19
CA TYR A 94 8.59 8.58 6.87
C TYR A 94 9.84 9.41 7.19
N LEU A 95 9.93 10.65 6.70
CA LEU A 95 11.02 11.56 7.03
C LEU A 95 11.13 11.76 8.54
N SER A 96 10.03 11.97 9.26
CA SER A 96 10.05 12.09 10.73
C SER A 96 10.66 10.86 11.41
N ALA A 97 10.32 9.65 10.95
CA ALA A 97 10.84 8.41 11.49
C ALA A 97 12.33 8.23 11.18
N VAL A 98 12.74 8.46 9.93
CA VAL A 98 14.13 8.31 9.47
C VAL A 98 15.07 9.28 10.17
N LEU A 99 14.59 10.50 10.34
CA LEU A 99 15.35 11.63 10.80
C LEU A 99 15.24 11.86 12.32
N GLY A 100 14.35 11.12 12.99
CA GLY A 100 14.09 11.26 14.44
C GLY A 100 13.56 12.64 14.84
N THR A 101 12.92 13.37 13.95
CA THR A 101 12.42 14.73 14.21
C THR A 101 10.91 14.75 14.33
N PRO A 102 10.33 15.40 15.35
CA PRO A 102 8.89 15.51 15.47
C PRO A 102 8.28 16.38 14.37
N LEU A 103 7.09 15.99 13.90
CA LEU A 103 6.27 16.81 13.02
C LEU A 103 5.66 17.97 13.80
N MET A 104 6.03 19.20 13.46
CA MET A 104 5.55 20.40 14.16
C MET A 104 4.21 20.88 13.58
N PRO A 105 3.19 21.11 14.43
CA PRO A 105 1.88 21.61 13.98
C PRO A 105 1.84 23.12 13.73
N TYR A 106 2.89 23.85 14.11
CA TYR A 106 3.01 25.30 13.94
C TYR A 106 4.40 25.67 13.43
N LEU A 107 4.53 26.88 12.88
CA LEU A 107 5.79 27.46 12.41
C LEU A 107 6.69 27.86 13.60
N LEU A 108 7.21 26.84 14.28
CA LEU A 108 8.10 26.95 15.43
C LEU A 108 9.26 25.95 15.28
N PRO A 109 10.45 26.27 15.83
CA PRO A 109 11.57 25.35 15.80
C PRO A 109 11.25 24.08 16.63
N PRO A 110 11.60 22.88 16.13
CA PRO A 110 11.49 21.66 16.92
C PRO A 110 12.52 21.67 18.05
N LEU A 111 12.20 20.96 19.15
CA LEU A 111 13.12 20.80 20.28
C LEU A 111 14.41 20.08 19.86
N GLU A 112 14.26 19.08 18.99
CA GLU A 112 15.35 18.33 18.40
C GLU A 112 15.27 18.46 16.87
N PRO A 113 16.10 19.32 16.26
CA PRO A 113 16.19 19.39 14.81
C PRO A 113 16.97 18.18 14.31
N GLY A 114 16.43 17.50 13.32
CA GLY A 114 17.13 16.37 12.75
C GLY A 114 18.26 16.81 11.84
N LYS A 115 19.16 15.86 11.57
CA LYS A 115 20.41 16.09 10.86
C LYS A 115 20.49 15.17 9.64
N CYS A 116 20.88 15.72 8.50
CA CYS A 116 21.19 14.95 7.30
C CYS A 116 22.57 15.34 6.78
N GLN A 117 23.15 14.49 5.94
CA GLN A 117 24.48 14.72 5.37
C GLN A 117 24.36 15.70 4.22
N ARG A 118 23.45 15.45 3.28
CA ARG A 118 23.25 16.26 2.09
C ARG A 118 21.79 16.27 1.67
N VAL A 119 21.38 17.40 1.07
CA VAL A 119 20.10 17.55 0.39
C VAL A 119 20.37 18.17 -0.96
N TYR A 120 19.90 17.52 -2.02
CA TYR A 120 20.03 18.04 -3.38
C TYR A 120 18.85 17.65 -4.25
N GLY A 121 18.55 18.49 -5.23
CA GLY A 121 17.63 18.15 -6.30
C GLY A 121 18.32 17.27 -7.32
N GLN A 122 17.72 16.13 -7.63
CA GLN A 122 18.08 15.26 -8.74
C GLN A 122 17.00 15.38 -9.82
N GLU A 123 17.41 15.79 -11.01
CA GLU A 123 16.52 15.80 -12.16
C GLU A 123 16.25 14.36 -12.60
N LEU A 124 14.98 13.97 -12.55
CA LEU A 124 14.46 12.75 -13.13
C LEU A 124 13.66 13.10 -14.39
N VAL A 125 13.45 12.11 -15.25
CA VAL A 125 12.70 12.29 -16.51
C VAL A 125 11.29 12.87 -16.28
N GLN A 126 10.68 12.52 -15.14
CA GLN A 126 9.32 12.97 -14.76
C GLN A 126 9.30 14.24 -13.89
N GLY A 127 10.45 14.80 -13.52
CA GLY A 127 10.51 16.01 -12.70
C GLY A 127 11.70 16.05 -11.74
N LEU A 128 11.74 17.08 -10.90
CA LEU A 128 12.77 17.25 -9.89
C LEU A 128 12.43 16.43 -8.65
N ALA A 129 13.24 15.44 -8.32
CA ALA A 129 13.18 14.73 -7.04
C ALA A 129 14.15 15.37 -6.05
N VAL A 130 13.71 15.59 -4.81
CA VAL A 130 14.62 16.05 -3.75
C VAL A 130 15.13 14.83 -2.98
N VAL A 131 16.44 14.62 -3.04
CA VAL A 131 17.11 13.49 -2.38
C VAL A 131 17.71 13.97 -1.07
N PHE A 132 17.38 13.26 0.01
CA PHE A 132 17.96 13.43 1.33
C PHE A 132 18.94 12.28 1.54
N GLU A 133 20.21 12.59 1.75
CA GLU A 133 21.22 11.61 2.18
C GLU A 133 21.42 11.76 3.68
N TRP A 134 21.22 10.68 4.43
CA TRP A 134 21.37 10.66 5.88
C TRP A 134 22.37 9.57 6.31
N GLU A 135 23.17 9.88 7.32
CA GLU A 135 23.96 8.89 8.05
C GLU A 135 23.33 8.77 9.43
N CYS A 136 22.39 7.82 9.59
CA CYS A 136 21.86 7.49 10.90
C CYS A 136 22.02 5.99 11.16
N PRO A 137 22.85 5.58 12.13
CA PRO A 137 22.99 4.19 12.51
C PRO A 137 21.74 3.76 13.29
N GLY A 138 20.70 3.28 12.60
CA GLY A 138 19.55 2.68 13.28
C GLY A 138 18.19 2.82 12.60
N THR A 139 18.03 3.63 11.56
CA THR A 139 16.75 3.76 10.84
C THR A 139 16.75 2.96 9.54
N PRO A 140 16.02 1.83 9.45
CA PRO A 140 15.92 1.01 8.25
C PRO A 140 14.96 1.68 7.26
N ALA A 141 15.47 2.66 6.53
CA ALA A 141 14.76 3.33 5.47
C ALA A 141 15.45 3.10 4.15
N LEU A 142 14.71 2.59 3.18
CA LEU A 142 15.18 2.34 1.82
C LEU A 142 14.24 3.03 0.84
N THR A 143 14.81 3.82 -0.05
CA THR A 143 14.09 4.41 -1.18
C THR A 143 14.66 3.82 -2.46
N LEU A 144 13.82 3.10 -3.22
CA LEU A 144 14.18 2.51 -4.50
C LEU A 144 13.68 3.42 -5.63
N VAL A 145 14.62 3.93 -6.44
CA VAL A 145 14.30 4.73 -7.64
C VAL A 145 14.34 3.81 -8.85
N LEU A 146 13.17 3.40 -9.32
CA LEU A 146 13.03 2.58 -10.52
C LEU A 146 12.95 3.47 -11.77
N ARG A 147 13.62 3.06 -12.84
CA ARG A 147 13.60 3.73 -14.15
C ARG A 147 13.18 2.72 -15.19
N GLY A 148 12.22 3.09 -16.03
CA GLY A 148 11.69 2.25 -17.10
C GLY A 148 11.29 3.09 -18.30
N ALA A 149 11.26 2.46 -19.48
CA ALA A 149 10.85 3.12 -20.73
C ALA A 149 9.34 3.31 -20.83
N THR A 150 8.56 2.41 -20.22
CA THR A 150 7.09 2.43 -20.21
C THR A 150 6.55 2.41 -18.78
N THR A 151 5.37 3.00 -18.59
CA THR A 151 4.67 3.02 -17.30
C THR A 151 4.27 1.63 -16.84
N GLU A 152 3.90 0.76 -17.77
CA GLU A 152 3.49 -0.63 -17.50
C GLU A 152 4.68 -1.48 -17.06
N GLY A 153 5.82 -1.31 -17.74
CA GLY A 153 7.07 -1.97 -17.36
C GLY A 153 7.58 -1.50 -16.00
N LEU A 154 7.45 -0.20 -15.71
CA LEU A 154 7.80 0.36 -14.40
C LEU A 154 6.94 -0.24 -13.28
N ARG A 155 5.61 -0.34 -13.50
CA ARG A 155 4.70 -0.98 -12.54
C ARG A 155 5.05 -2.45 -12.30
N GLY A 156 5.43 -3.17 -13.37
CA GLY A 156 5.91 -4.55 -13.26
C GLY A 156 7.19 -4.66 -12.43
N ALA A 157 8.16 -3.76 -12.67
CA ALA A 157 9.42 -3.71 -11.91
C ALA A 157 9.19 -3.33 -10.44
N GLU A 158 8.27 -2.40 -10.16
CA GLU A 158 7.85 -2.03 -8.81
C GLU A 158 7.29 -3.26 -8.08
N GLN A 159 6.35 -3.96 -8.69
CA GLN A 159 5.74 -5.15 -8.12
C GLN A 159 6.78 -6.26 -7.87
N ALA A 160 7.69 -6.48 -8.83
CA ALA A 160 8.77 -7.46 -8.69
C ALA A 160 9.74 -7.12 -7.54
N ALA A 161 10.10 -5.84 -7.39
CA ALA A 161 10.94 -5.38 -6.29
C ALA A 161 10.24 -5.61 -4.93
N TYR A 162 8.95 -5.30 -4.82
CA TYR A 162 8.18 -5.59 -3.62
C TYR A 162 8.15 -7.08 -3.29
N HIS A 163 7.89 -7.94 -4.29
CA HIS A 163 7.90 -9.39 -4.09
C HIS A 163 9.27 -9.91 -3.67
N GLY A 164 10.37 -9.40 -4.23
CA GLY A 164 11.72 -9.77 -3.84
C GLY A 164 12.05 -9.39 -2.39
N ILE A 165 11.67 -8.18 -1.97
CA ILE A 165 11.87 -7.71 -0.59
C ILE A 165 11.04 -8.56 0.38
N ASP A 166 9.77 -8.81 0.04
CA ASP A 166 8.87 -9.61 0.87
C ASP A 166 9.34 -11.06 0.99
N ALA A 167 9.77 -11.67 -0.12
CA ALA A 167 10.35 -13.01 -0.12
C ALA A 167 11.57 -13.10 0.80
N TYR A 168 12.49 -12.14 0.71
CA TYR A 168 13.65 -12.09 1.60
C TYR A 168 13.26 -11.89 3.06
N PHE A 169 12.28 -11.01 3.33
CA PHE A 169 11.76 -10.78 4.67
C PHE A 169 11.16 -12.05 5.29
N GLN A 170 10.40 -12.83 4.51
CA GLN A 170 9.87 -14.12 4.94
C GLN A 170 10.99 -15.13 5.21
N LEU A 171 12.04 -15.17 4.38
CA LEU A 171 13.22 -16.02 4.60
C LEU A 171 14.00 -15.65 5.86
N CYS A 172 14.04 -14.36 6.24
CA CYS A 172 14.62 -13.94 7.51
C CYS A 172 13.86 -14.49 8.72
N GLN A 173 12.56 -14.77 8.59
CA GLN A 173 11.75 -15.37 9.66
C GLN A 173 11.90 -16.89 9.70
N ASP A 174 11.88 -17.55 8.55
CA ASP A 174 12.12 -18.98 8.41
C ASP A 174 12.89 -19.28 7.11
N PRO A 175 14.14 -19.75 7.21
CA PRO A 175 14.99 -19.98 6.04
C PRO A 175 14.69 -21.30 5.32
N ARG A 176 13.63 -22.03 5.68
CA ARG A 176 13.29 -23.31 5.05
C ARG A 176 12.69 -23.11 3.66
N LEU A 177 13.25 -23.82 2.70
CA LEU A 177 12.85 -23.83 1.30
C LEU A 177 12.21 -25.16 0.91
N LEU A 178 11.34 -25.10 -0.10
CA LEU A 178 10.66 -26.23 -0.71
C LEU A 178 10.89 -26.21 -2.22
N PRO A 179 10.89 -27.39 -2.89
CA PRO A 179 11.04 -27.41 -4.35
C PRO A 179 9.84 -26.74 -5.02
N GLY A 180 10.08 -25.71 -5.82
CA GLY A 180 9.05 -24.96 -6.52
C GLY A 180 8.53 -25.65 -7.78
N ALA A 181 8.01 -24.85 -8.72
CA ALA A 181 7.55 -25.30 -10.04
C ALA A 181 6.49 -26.45 -10.01
N GLY A 182 5.62 -26.46 -8.99
CA GLY A 182 4.59 -27.49 -8.83
C GLY A 182 5.08 -28.81 -8.23
N ALA A 183 6.38 -28.94 -7.93
CA ALA A 183 6.94 -30.16 -7.36
C ALA A 183 6.44 -30.43 -5.94
N THR A 184 6.34 -29.39 -5.11
CA THR A 184 5.78 -29.49 -3.76
C THR A 184 4.33 -29.97 -3.78
N GLU A 185 3.51 -29.42 -4.66
CA GLU A 185 2.08 -29.77 -4.78
C GLU A 185 1.93 -31.23 -5.24
N MET A 186 2.75 -31.69 -6.18
CA MET A 186 2.75 -33.09 -6.61
C MET A 186 3.22 -34.05 -5.50
N ALA A 187 4.24 -33.68 -4.74
CA ALA A 187 4.71 -34.47 -3.60
C ALA A 187 3.62 -34.60 -2.52
N LEU A 188 2.94 -33.50 -2.20
CA LEU A 188 1.80 -33.49 -1.28
C LEU A 188 0.63 -34.32 -1.81
N ALA A 189 0.30 -34.20 -3.10
CA ALA A 189 -0.74 -35.00 -3.75
C ALA A 189 -0.47 -36.52 -3.61
N LYS A 190 0.77 -36.95 -3.83
CA LYS A 190 1.18 -38.35 -3.62
C LYS A 190 0.94 -38.78 -2.16
N MET A 191 1.44 -38.03 -1.19
CA MET A 191 1.32 -38.37 0.24
C MET A 191 -0.14 -38.44 0.69
N LEU A 192 -0.98 -37.50 0.25
CA LEU A 192 -2.39 -37.48 0.55
C LEU A 192 -3.13 -38.64 -0.12
N ARG A 193 -2.77 -38.99 -1.35
CA ARG A 193 -3.33 -40.15 -2.06
C ARG A 193 -3.03 -41.45 -1.34
N GLU A 194 -1.78 -41.66 -0.94
CA GLU A 194 -1.36 -42.85 -0.17
C GLU A 194 -2.03 -42.95 1.20
N ARG A 195 -2.32 -41.82 1.83
CA ARG A 195 -3.08 -41.78 3.09
C ARG A 195 -4.56 -42.04 2.85
N GLY A 196 -5.14 -41.47 1.80
CA GLY A 196 -6.54 -41.63 1.42
C GLY A 196 -6.92 -43.07 1.09
N THR A 197 -6.04 -43.84 0.44
CA THR A 197 -6.28 -45.26 0.14
C THR A 197 -6.23 -46.17 1.36
N LYS A 198 -5.48 -45.79 2.40
CA LYS A 198 -5.39 -46.54 3.67
C LYS A 198 -6.55 -46.25 4.62
N LEU A 199 -7.20 -45.09 4.49
CA LEU A 199 -8.30 -44.68 5.34
C LEU A 199 -9.62 -45.27 4.82
N GLY A 200 -10.33 -46.00 5.69
CA GLY A 200 -11.69 -46.41 5.44
C GLY A 200 -12.71 -45.29 5.70
N GLY A 201 -13.92 -45.43 5.15
CA GLY A 201 -15.04 -44.54 5.40
C GLY A 201 -15.05 -43.25 4.57
N PRO A 202 -15.84 -42.24 4.97
CA PRO A 202 -16.05 -41.02 4.17
C PRO A 202 -14.82 -40.13 4.07
N SER A 203 -13.85 -40.27 4.96
CA SER A 203 -12.60 -39.49 4.94
C SER A 203 -11.69 -39.87 3.78
N GLY A 204 -11.66 -41.15 3.35
CA GLY A 204 -10.78 -41.60 2.27
C GLY A 204 -10.96 -40.82 0.96
N PRO A 205 -12.19 -40.74 0.41
CA PRO A 205 -12.49 -39.96 -0.79
C PRO A 205 -12.15 -38.47 -0.68
N THR A 206 -12.29 -37.84 0.50
CA THR A 206 -11.94 -36.43 0.70
C THR A 206 -10.44 -36.18 0.51
N PHE A 207 -9.59 -37.07 1.03
CA PHE A 207 -8.13 -36.96 0.83
C PHE A 207 -7.75 -37.15 -0.65
N LEU A 208 -8.42 -38.06 -1.36
CA LEU A 208 -8.21 -38.27 -2.79
C LEU A 208 -8.62 -37.05 -3.62
N ALA A 209 -9.78 -36.45 -3.31
CA ALA A 209 -10.26 -35.25 -3.98
C ALA A 209 -9.32 -34.06 -3.75
N PHE A 210 -8.81 -33.87 -2.52
CA PHE A 210 -7.84 -32.81 -2.24
C PHE A 210 -6.50 -33.05 -2.93
N ALA A 211 -6.04 -34.31 -2.98
CA ALA A 211 -4.83 -34.68 -3.73
C ALA A 211 -4.97 -34.41 -5.24
N GLN A 212 -6.17 -34.61 -5.80
CA GLN A 212 -6.45 -34.23 -7.19
C GLN A 212 -6.48 -32.71 -7.37
N ALA A 213 -7.07 -31.97 -6.43
CA ALA A 213 -7.08 -30.50 -6.50
C ALA A 213 -5.67 -29.90 -6.49
N LEU A 214 -4.71 -30.47 -5.74
CA LEU A 214 -3.32 -30.00 -5.75
C LEU A 214 -2.63 -30.16 -7.12
N GLN A 215 -3.07 -31.12 -7.96
CA GLN A 215 -2.52 -31.33 -9.30
C GLN A 215 -2.93 -30.22 -10.28
N SER A 216 -3.95 -29.40 -9.96
CA SER A 216 -4.37 -28.32 -10.85
C SER A 216 -3.28 -27.26 -11.04
N LEU A 217 -2.38 -27.07 -10.06
CA LEU A 217 -1.29 -26.09 -10.15
C LEU A 217 -0.26 -26.48 -11.22
N PRO A 218 0.38 -27.67 -11.18
CA PRO A 218 1.28 -28.09 -12.25
C PRO A 218 0.58 -28.24 -13.61
N GLU A 219 -0.70 -28.63 -13.65
CA GLU A 219 -1.50 -28.62 -14.89
C GLU A 219 -1.58 -27.21 -15.50
N THR A 220 -1.90 -26.21 -14.68
CA THR A 220 -1.99 -24.81 -15.10
C THR A 220 -0.62 -24.27 -15.54
N LEU A 221 0.47 -24.69 -14.89
CA LEU A 221 1.82 -24.32 -15.32
C LEU A 221 2.15 -24.89 -16.70
N ALA A 222 1.82 -26.17 -16.94
CA ALA A 222 2.03 -26.81 -18.23
C ALA A 222 1.18 -26.16 -19.34
N GLU A 223 -0.08 -25.84 -19.04
CA GLU A 223 -0.98 -25.13 -19.96
C GLU A 223 -0.45 -23.73 -20.32
N ASN A 224 -0.01 -22.96 -19.32
CA ASN A 224 0.57 -21.63 -19.52
C ASN A 224 1.89 -21.66 -20.31
N ALA A 225 2.66 -22.74 -20.18
CA ALA A 225 3.88 -22.96 -20.96
C ALA A 225 3.60 -23.47 -22.39
N GLY A 226 2.34 -23.82 -22.71
CA GLY A 226 1.97 -24.40 -24.00
C GLY A 226 2.43 -25.85 -24.18
N LEU A 227 2.72 -26.55 -23.08
CA LEU A 227 3.16 -27.94 -23.07
C LEU A 227 1.96 -28.90 -23.13
N GLY A 228 2.21 -30.13 -23.59
CA GLY A 228 1.22 -31.20 -23.54
C GLY A 228 0.90 -31.59 -22.11
N VAL A 229 -0.18 -31.05 -21.54
CA VAL A 229 -0.56 -31.24 -20.12
C VAL A 229 -0.60 -32.72 -19.73
N SER A 230 -1.21 -33.58 -20.54
CA SER A 230 -1.30 -35.02 -20.27
C SER A 230 0.07 -35.71 -20.19
N GLU A 231 1.01 -35.32 -21.05
CA GLU A 231 2.35 -35.90 -21.12
C GLU A 231 3.18 -35.47 -19.90
N VAL A 232 3.20 -34.16 -19.64
CA VAL A 232 3.89 -33.58 -18.48
C VAL A 232 3.34 -34.14 -17.17
N MET A 233 2.02 -34.23 -17.03
CA MET A 233 1.41 -34.77 -15.80
C MET A 233 1.67 -36.26 -15.63
N ALA A 234 1.74 -37.03 -16.72
CA ALA A 234 2.08 -38.45 -16.64
C ALA A 234 3.55 -38.66 -16.20
N GLU A 235 4.47 -37.91 -16.79
CA GLU A 235 5.90 -37.99 -16.45
C GLU A 235 6.16 -37.48 -15.02
N MET A 236 5.53 -36.38 -14.62
CA MET A 236 5.62 -35.83 -13.26
C MET A 236 5.08 -36.84 -12.24
N ASN A 237 3.92 -37.45 -12.50
CA ASN A 237 3.38 -38.51 -11.65
C ASN A 237 4.33 -39.71 -11.53
N GLY A 238 4.95 -40.12 -12.63
CA GLY A 238 5.94 -41.21 -12.65
C GLY A 238 7.17 -40.90 -11.79
N ALA A 239 7.74 -39.70 -11.95
CA ALA A 239 8.92 -39.26 -11.20
C ALA A 239 8.64 -39.15 -9.69
N HIS A 240 7.51 -38.55 -9.31
CA HIS A 240 7.12 -38.42 -7.91
C HIS A 240 6.78 -39.77 -7.29
N GLN A 241 6.17 -40.71 -8.03
CA GLN A 241 5.97 -42.09 -7.57
C GLN A 241 7.28 -42.82 -7.30
N ALA A 242 8.29 -42.64 -8.16
CA ALA A 242 9.64 -43.17 -7.99
C ALA A 242 10.42 -42.51 -6.82
N GLY A 243 9.86 -41.48 -6.18
CA GLY A 243 10.45 -40.80 -5.02
C GLY A 243 11.30 -39.58 -5.37
N ASN A 244 11.29 -39.13 -6.62
CA ASN A 244 11.96 -37.90 -7.02
C ASN A 244 11.03 -36.69 -6.81
N PHE A 245 11.13 -36.07 -5.64
CA PHE A 245 10.32 -34.89 -5.28
C PHE A 245 10.88 -33.56 -5.82
N LEU A 246 12.02 -33.59 -6.50
CA LEU A 246 12.67 -32.40 -7.09
C LEU A 246 12.25 -32.18 -8.54
N THR A 247 11.32 -32.97 -9.05
CA THR A 247 10.82 -32.88 -10.42
C THR A 247 9.68 -31.87 -10.52
N GLY A 248 9.88 -30.81 -11.30
CA GLY A 248 8.94 -29.68 -11.47
C GLY A 248 8.61 -29.40 -12.94
N VAL A 249 7.66 -28.49 -13.19
CA VAL A 249 7.27 -28.04 -14.54
C VAL A 249 8.08 -26.80 -14.93
N GLY A 250 8.88 -26.91 -15.97
CA GLY A 250 9.61 -25.80 -16.59
C GLY A 250 8.93 -25.26 -17.85
N VAL A 251 9.60 -24.35 -18.54
CA VAL A 251 9.08 -23.71 -19.77
C VAL A 251 9.11 -24.68 -20.96
N GLU A 252 10.13 -25.53 -21.05
CA GLU A 252 10.34 -26.44 -22.18
C GLU A 252 9.97 -27.90 -21.88
N GLY A 253 9.50 -28.19 -20.67
CA GLY A 253 9.22 -29.55 -20.22
C GLY A 253 9.46 -29.72 -18.72
N ILE A 254 9.73 -30.94 -18.30
CA ILE A 254 10.02 -31.26 -16.91
C ILE A 254 11.47 -30.92 -16.56
N ILE A 255 11.68 -30.33 -15.38
CA ILE A 255 12.98 -29.88 -14.90
C ILE A 255 13.31 -30.47 -13.53
N ASN A 256 14.61 -30.54 -13.22
CA ASN A 256 15.08 -30.73 -11.86
C ASN A 256 15.18 -29.37 -11.17
N VAL A 257 14.24 -29.13 -10.26
CA VAL A 257 14.07 -27.88 -9.52
C VAL A 257 15.35 -27.46 -8.76
N ALA A 258 16.13 -28.42 -8.27
CA ALA A 258 17.36 -28.12 -7.56
C ALA A 258 18.51 -27.70 -8.49
N GLN A 259 18.50 -28.15 -9.75
CA GLN A 259 19.49 -27.75 -10.76
C GLN A 259 19.17 -26.37 -11.33
N GLU A 260 17.88 -26.05 -11.47
CA GLU A 260 17.39 -24.75 -11.95
C GLU A 260 17.24 -23.69 -10.82
N GLU A 261 17.59 -24.05 -9.58
CA GLU A 261 17.52 -23.18 -8.39
C GLU A 261 16.13 -22.55 -8.12
N VAL A 262 15.04 -23.25 -8.49
CA VAL A 262 13.67 -22.75 -8.32
C VAL A 262 13.10 -23.15 -6.95
N TRP A 263 13.24 -22.29 -5.95
CA TRP A 263 12.81 -22.58 -4.58
C TRP A 263 11.61 -21.75 -4.14
N ASP A 264 10.66 -22.42 -3.48
CA ASP A 264 9.52 -21.78 -2.81
C ASP A 264 9.77 -21.68 -1.30
N ILE A 265 9.19 -20.65 -0.67
CA ILE A 265 9.33 -20.40 0.77
C ILE A 265 8.29 -21.23 1.53
N LEU A 266 8.73 -21.99 2.55
CA LEU A 266 7.85 -22.85 3.33
C LEU A 266 6.69 -22.09 3.98
N ILE A 267 6.96 -20.94 4.62
CA ILE A 267 5.91 -20.14 5.29
C ILE A 267 4.83 -19.74 4.29
N ALA A 268 5.22 -19.20 3.13
CA ALA A 268 4.28 -18.75 2.11
C ALA A 268 3.37 -19.89 1.65
N LYS A 269 3.95 -21.06 1.32
CA LYS A 269 3.19 -22.23 0.88
C LYS A 269 2.29 -22.80 1.96
N ALA A 270 2.79 -22.94 3.18
CA ALA A 270 2.02 -23.49 4.30
C ALA A 270 0.83 -22.59 4.66
N GLN A 271 1.07 -21.27 4.74
CA GLN A 271 0.01 -20.30 5.03
C GLN A 271 -1.00 -20.22 3.86
N GLY A 272 -0.52 -20.29 2.62
CA GLY A 272 -1.37 -20.34 1.43
C GLY A 272 -2.32 -21.53 1.46
N LEU A 273 -1.80 -22.75 1.63
CA LEU A 273 -2.62 -23.97 1.69
C LEU A 273 -3.61 -23.96 2.86
N ARG A 274 -3.19 -23.46 4.04
CA ARG A 274 -4.07 -23.31 5.19
C ARG A 274 -5.21 -22.33 4.90
N THR A 275 -4.88 -21.17 4.36
CA THR A 275 -5.87 -20.12 4.05
C THR A 275 -6.87 -20.62 2.99
N VAL A 276 -6.39 -21.33 1.97
CA VAL A 276 -7.27 -21.95 0.96
C VAL A 276 -8.21 -22.97 1.61
N ALA A 277 -7.71 -23.84 2.47
CA ALA A 277 -8.55 -24.81 3.18
C ALA A 277 -9.62 -24.13 4.07
N ASP A 278 -9.23 -23.09 4.80
CA ASP A 278 -10.15 -22.31 5.65
C ASP A 278 -11.23 -21.61 4.82
N VAL A 279 -10.87 -21.00 3.69
CA VAL A 279 -11.83 -20.35 2.77
C VAL A 279 -12.78 -21.38 2.14
N VAL A 280 -12.27 -22.53 1.69
CA VAL A 280 -13.11 -23.60 1.14
C VAL A 280 -14.10 -24.10 2.18
N LEU A 281 -13.66 -24.30 3.42
CA LEU A 281 -14.56 -24.71 4.51
C LEU A 281 -15.65 -23.67 4.75
N GLN A 282 -15.29 -22.37 4.79
CA GLN A 282 -16.28 -21.30 4.93
C GLN A 282 -17.30 -21.30 3.79
N LEU A 283 -16.86 -21.47 2.55
CA LEU A 283 -17.77 -21.54 1.39
C LEU A 283 -18.70 -22.76 1.46
N LEU A 284 -18.17 -23.91 1.87
CA LEU A 284 -18.96 -25.14 2.02
C LEU A 284 -19.96 -25.07 3.19
N THR A 285 -19.73 -24.22 4.18
CA THR A 285 -20.67 -24.02 5.31
C THR A 285 -21.84 -23.09 5.00
N VAL A 286 -21.83 -22.39 3.86
CA VAL A 286 -22.93 -21.48 3.47
C VAL A 286 -23.97 -22.26 2.67
N ASP A 287 -25.10 -22.55 3.32
CA ASP A 287 -26.21 -23.26 2.65
C ASP A 287 -27.10 -22.33 1.82
N GLU A 288 -27.31 -21.09 2.27
CA GLU A 288 -28.21 -20.13 1.61
C GLU A 288 -27.61 -18.71 1.53
N ILE A 289 -27.79 -18.06 0.37
CA ILE A 289 -27.39 -16.67 0.14
C ILE A 289 -28.64 -15.79 0.11
N VAL A 290 -28.83 -14.99 1.16
CA VAL A 290 -29.94 -14.03 1.25
C VAL A 290 -29.49 -12.66 0.75
N VAL A 291 -29.95 -12.26 -0.44
CA VAL A 291 -29.66 -10.94 -1.01
C VAL A 291 -30.75 -9.94 -0.62
N ALA A 292 -30.46 -9.08 0.36
CA ALA A 292 -31.35 -7.99 0.74
C ALA A 292 -31.33 -6.89 -0.34
N LYS A 293 -32.42 -6.73 -1.09
CA LYS A 293 -32.62 -5.56 -1.95
C LYS A 293 -32.89 -4.36 -1.06
N LYS A 294 -32.09 -3.31 -1.19
CA LYS A 294 -32.34 -2.02 -0.55
C LYS A 294 -33.70 -1.53 -1.06
N SER A 295 -34.72 -1.55 -0.20
CA SER A 295 -35.98 -0.89 -0.49
C SER A 295 -35.67 0.56 -0.87
N PRO A 296 -36.29 1.12 -1.93
CA PRO A 296 -36.08 2.51 -2.27
C PRO A 296 -36.36 3.32 -1.01
N THR A 297 -35.34 4.01 -0.52
CA THR A 297 -35.47 4.98 0.56
C THR A 297 -36.63 5.87 0.14
N HIS A 298 -37.74 5.85 0.88
CA HIS A 298 -38.72 6.92 0.78
C HIS A 298 -37.90 8.17 1.09
N GLN A 299 -37.51 8.92 0.06
CA GLN A 299 -37.11 10.29 0.23
C GLN A 299 -38.35 10.96 0.79
N GLN A 300 -38.43 11.03 2.11
CA GLN A 300 -39.25 12.03 2.77
C GLN A 300 -38.67 13.35 2.30
N GLY A 301 -39.22 13.85 1.18
CA GLY A 301 -39.03 15.22 0.76
C GLY A 301 -39.43 16.10 1.92
N LEU A 302 -38.44 16.76 2.53
CA LEU A 302 -38.63 17.92 3.37
C LEU A 302 -39.19 19.04 2.49
N ASN A 303 -40.51 19.01 2.23
CA ASN A 303 -41.42 20.16 2.11
C ASN A 303 -42.77 19.69 1.53
N PRO A 304 -43.89 19.78 2.30
CA PRO A 304 -45.21 19.72 1.71
C PRO A 304 -45.62 21.12 1.23
N ASP A 305 -45.71 21.32 -0.08
CA ASP A 305 -46.48 22.43 -0.65
C ASP A 305 -47.98 22.18 -0.43
N PRO A 306 -48.75 23.09 0.20
CA PRO A 306 -50.11 22.81 0.68
C PRO A 306 -51.20 22.88 -0.40
N LYS A 307 -50.90 22.56 -1.67
CA LYS A 307 -51.88 22.70 -2.77
C LYS A 307 -52.08 21.50 -3.71
N LYS A 308 -51.51 20.32 -3.41
CA LYS A 308 -51.79 19.09 -4.20
C LYS A 308 -52.39 17.92 -3.42
N ALA A 309 -52.92 18.16 -2.23
CA ALA A 309 -53.58 17.12 -1.41
C ALA A 309 -55.10 17.01 -1.66
N LYS A 310 -55.57 17.26 -2.89
CA LYS A 310 -57.01 17.22 -3.20
C LYS A 310 -57.32 16.67 -4.59
N GLU A 311 -56.58 15.65 -5.03
CA GLU A 311 -57.01 14.85 -6.18
C GLU A 311 -56.31 13.49 -6.11
N GLN A 312 -56.90 12.58 -5.35
CA GLN A 312 -56.81 11.10 -5.47
C GLN A 312 -57.24 10.50 -4.13
N ALA A 313 -58.56 10.56 -3.89
CA ALA A 313 -59.20 9.70 -2.91
C ALA A 313 -60.30 8.90 -3.62
N SER A 314 -60.08 7.58 -3.63
CA SER A 314 -61.04 6.47 -3.79
C SER A 314 -61.27 5.91 -5.21
N PRO A 315 -61.73 4.63 -5.38
CA PRO A 315 -61.87 3.57 -4.37
C PRO A 315 -61.19 2.23 -4.73
N ILE A 316 -61.05 1.44 -3.68
CA ILE A 316 -60.75 0.00 -3.59
C ILE A 316 -61.52 -0.82 -4.65
N GLY A 317 -60.79 -1.54 -5.49
CA GLY A 317 -61.29 -2.59 -6.37
C GLY A 317 -60.67 -3.93 -6.00
N LYS A 318 -61.45 -4.80 -5.33
CA LYS A 318 -61.12 -6.20 -5.07
C LYS A 318 -60.89 -6.96 -6.38
N LYS A 319 -59.79 -7.69 -6.53
CA LYS A 319 -59.74 -8.99 -7.23
C LYS A 319 -58.76 -9.95 -6.55
N SER A 320 -59.21 -11.20 -6.46
CA SER A 320 -58.72 -12.34 -5.68
C SER A 320 -57.39 -12.92 -6.19
N PRO A 321 -56.70 -13.75 -5.37
CA PRO A 321 -55.49 -14.46 -5.77
C PRO A 321 -55.82 -15.79 -6.48
N TRP A 322 -54.79 -16.36 -7.13
CA TRP A 322 -54.69 -17.70 -7.76
C TRP A 322 -54.91 -17.78 -9.28
N GLY A 323 -53.88 -18.26 -9.99
CA GLY A 323 -53.95 -18.71 -11.38
C GLY A 323 -52.58 -18.92 -12.06
N GLN A 324 -52.06 -20.15 -11.91
CA GLN A 324 -50.97 -20.84 -12.64
C GLN A 324 -49.53 -20.32 -12.51
#